data_AF-A0AA39P204-F1
#
_entry.id   AF-A0AA39P204-F1
#
_cell.length_a   1.000
_cell.length_b   1.000
_cell.length_c   1.000
_cell.angle_alpha   90.00
_cell.angle_beta   90.00
_cell.angle_gamma   90.00
#
_symmetry.space_group_name_H-M   'P 1'
#
loop_
_entity.id
_entity.type
_entity.pdbx_description
1 polymer ?
#
loop_
_entity_poly.entity_id
_entity_poly.type
_entity_poly.pdbx_seq_one_letter_code
_entity_poly.pdbx_strand_id
1 'polypeptide(L)'
;MDLIPAPIPLLGVTFGAPLVGIILSSILFGIFILQSIWYFKQYPDDWWPYRLAVAVIFVLDTLELSVSAHALYFLLIETRIVGNLLTLDQFHMIWSCKLRAVFGTLIKVMVQTIYALRLWKVRQYLYLSRVLPWFLVPMMVCNVGAGIYLIYGLYSISMFSDLPTIKNEMIAVIPTSTAVDFLILITMCHYLNRSRAASMFSGTSSMLVALMRLILISGLVTSVCLNATLITFLLSPNTLTWVAIDLMKPGLYSNCLLAMLNARKELRKKVQGSPFLDI
;
A
#
# COMPACT_ATOMS: atom_id res chain seq x y z
N MET A 1 -8.47 -34.07 37.73
CA MET A 1 -7.32 -33.71 36.89
C MET A 1 -7.71 -32.47 36.15
N ASP A 2 -7.29 -31.34 36.70
CA ASP A 2 -7.79 -30.02 36.38
C ASP A 2 -7.35 -29.60 34.97
N LEU A 3 -8.32 -29.25 34.14
CA LEU A 3 -8.11 -28.52 32.89
C LEU A 3 -7.53 -27.16 33.28
N ILE A 4 -6.21 -27.04 33.24
CA ILE A 4 -5.51 -25.77 33.32
C ILE A 4 -6.00 -24.94 32.13
N PRO A 5 -6.77 -23.85 32.34
CA PRO A 5 -7.12 -22.97 31.24
C PRO A 5 -5.82 -22.39 30.68
N ALA A 6 -5.61 -22.53 29.37
CA ALA A 6 -4.48 -21.90 28.69
C ALA A 6 -4.39 -20.42 29.10
N PRO A 7 -3.19 -19.86 29.30
CA PRO A 7 -3.04 -18.54 29.88
C PRO A 7 -3.72 -17.48 29.00
N ILE A 8 -4.84 -16.98 29.52
CA ILE A 8 -5.66 -15.86 29.04
C ILE A 8 -4.84 -14.64 28.53
N PRO A 9 -3.65 -14.29 29.07
CA PRO A 9 -2.84 -13.19 28.52
C PRO A 9 -2.29 -13.42 27.09
N LEU A 10 -2.14 -14.66 26.60
CA LEU A 10 -1.57 -14.91 25.27
C LEU A 10 -2.58 -14.61 24.14
N LEU A 11 -3.88 -14.88 24.39
CA LEU A 11 -4.94 -14.69 23.41
C LEU A 11 -5.15 -13.19 23.09
N GLY A 12 -5.12 -12.33 24.11
CA GLY A 12 -5.24 -10.87 23.92
C GLY A 12 -4.10 -10.28 23.09
N VAL A 13 -2.87 -10.78 23.26
CA VAL A 13 -1.69 -10.31 22.53
C VAL A 13 -1.72 -10.77 21.06
N THR A 14 -2.12 -12.02 20.81
CA THR A 14 -2.15 -12.59 19.45
C THR A 14 -3.32 -12.05 18.62
N PHE A 15 -4.52 -11.94 19.19
CA PHE A 15 -5.73 -11.51 18.46
C PHE A 15 -5.98 -10.01 18.52
N GLY A 16 -5.41 -9.31 19.50
CA GLY A 16 -5.53 -7.86 19.63
C GLY A 16 -4.84 -7.11 18.49
N ALA A 17 -3.72 -7.61 17.97
CA ALA A 17 -2.99 -6.94 16.90
C ALA A 17 -3.81 -6.82 15.60
N PRO A 18 -4.38 -7.90 15.02
CA PRO A 18 -5.27 -7.80 13.85
C PRO A 18 -6.48 -6.88 14.06
N LEU A 19 -7.05 -6.86 15.27
CA LEU A 19 -8.17 -5.97 15.63
C LEU A 19 -7.76 -4.48 15.58
N VAL A 20 -6.61 -4.13 16.15
CA VAL A 20 -6.08 -2.76 16.05
C VAL A 20 -5.79 -2.41 14.59
N GLY A 21 -5.21 -3.35 13.84
CA GLY A 21 -4.93 -3.18 12.41
C GLY A 21 -6.17 -2.83 11.60
N ILE A 22 -7.29 -3.54 11.82
CA ILE A 22 -8.52 -3.25 11.06
C ILE A 22 -9.19 -1.94 11.47
N ILE A 23 -9.10 -1.54 12.74
CA ILE A 23 -9.64 -0.25 13.22
C ILE A 23 -8.87 0.88 12.54
N LEU A 24 -7.54 0.81 12.53
CA LEU A 24 -6.70 1.80 11.85
C LEU A 24 -6.96 1.82 10.34
N SER A 25 -7.14 0.65 9.72
CA SER A 25 -7.48 0.53 8.30
C SER A 25 -8.83 1.15 7.97
N SER A 26 -9.83 0.97 8.85
CA SER A 26 -11.16 1.59 8.72
C SER A 26 -11.10 3.11 8.83
N ILE A 27 -10.27 3.65 9.74
CA ILE A 27 -10.03 5.10 9.85
C ILE A 27 -9.41 5.64 8.56
N LEU A 28 -8.37 4.97 8.04
CA LEU A 28 -7.74 5.34 6.77
C LEU A 28 -8.74 5.30 5.61
N PHE A 29 -9.60 4.29 5.56
CA PHE A 29 -10.65 4.20 4.55
C PHE A 29 -11.66 5.36 4.65
N GLY A 30 -12.03 5.77 5.86
CA GLY A 30 -12.86 6.96 6.08
C GLY A 30 -12.22 8.24 5.52
N ILE A 31 -10.92 8.44 5.76
CA ILE A 31 -10.16 9.57 5.18
C ILE A 31 -10.14 9.47 3.66
N PHE A 32 -9.95 8.28 3.11
CA PHE A 32 -9.92 8.04 1.67
C PHE A 32 -11.26 8.38 0.99
N ILE A 33 -12.39 8.03 1.62
CA ILE A 33 -13.73 8.42 1.13
C ILE A 33 -13.85 9.94 1.06
N LEU A 34 -13.46 10.65 2.12
CA LEU A 34 -13.52 12.12 2.15
C LEU A 34 -12.66 12.74 1.04
N GLN A 35 -11.43 12.25 0.88
CA GLN A 35 -10.53 12.69 -0.19
C GLN A 35 -11.10 12.38 -1.58
N SER A 36 -11.81 11.26 -1.75
CA SER A 36 -12.46 10.85 -3.02
C SER A 36 -13.61 11.78 -3.38
N ILE A 37 -14.48 12.10 -2.43
CA ILE A 37 -15.58 13.03 -2.64
C ILE A 37 -15.03 14.42 -3.02
N TRP A 38 -13.99 14.88 -2.33
CA TRP A 38 -13.32 16.14 -2.68
C TRP A 38 -12.72 16.11 -4.08
N TYR A 39 -12.08 15.01 -4.48
CA TYR A 39 -11.54 14.85 -5.83
C TYR A 39 -12.63 15.02 -6.90
N PHE A 40 -13.73 14.27 -6.79
CA PHE A 40 -14.82 14.33 -7.78
C PHE A 40 -15.50 15.70 -7.83
N LYS A 41 -15.63 16.40 -6.69
CA LYS A 41 -16.18 17.76 -6.66
C LYS A 41 -15.25 18.79 -7.29
N GLN A 42 -13.95 18.66 -7.07
CA GLN A 42 -12.99 19.72 -7.41
C GLN A 42 -12.44 19.62 -8.84
N TYR A 43 -12.57 18.44 -9.46
CA TYR A 43 -12.04 18.11 -10.79
C TYR A 43 -13.12 17.50 -11.73
N PRO A 44 -14.20 18.23 -12.05
CA PRO A 44 -15.27 17.72 -12.93
C PRO A 44 -14.76 17.39 -14.35
N ASP A 45 -13.84 18.19 -14.88
CA ASP A 45 -13.32 18.10 -16.26
C ASP A 45 -11.95 17.39 -16.38
N ASP A 46 -11.49 16.72 -15.33
CA ASP A 46 -10.19 16.03 -15.37
C ASP A 46 -10.26 14.78 -16.26
N TRP A 47 -9.11 14.44 -16.86
CA TRP A 47 -9.03 13.43 -17.90
C TRP A 47 -9.62 12.09 -17.42
N TRP A 48 -10.50 11.51 -18.24
CA TRP A 48 -11.30 10.33 -17.87
C TRP A 48 -10.51 9.15 -17.25
N PRO A 49 -9.25 8.85 -17.66
CA PRO A 49 -8.52 7.73 -17.07
C PRO A 49 -8.18 7.95 -15.59
N TYR A 50 -7.94 9.20 -15.16
CA TYR A 50 -7.70 9.49 -13.74
C TYR A 50 -8.97 9.31 -12.90
N ARG A 51 -10.12 9.74 -13.44
CA ARG A 51 -11.42 9.52 -12.79
C ARG A 51 -11.77 8.05 -12.69
N LEU A 52 -11.55 7.27 -13.76
CA LEU A 52 -11.74 5.83 -13.73
C LEU A 52 -10.79 5.17 -12.72
N ALA A 53 -9.51 5.56 -12.71
CA ALA A 53 -8.55 5.01 -11.75
C ALA A 53 -8.97 5.25 -10.30
N VAL A 54 -9.45 6.45 -9.95
CA VAL A 54 -9.95 6.76 -8.60
C VAL A 54 -11.19 5.91 -8.26
N ALA A 55 -12.12 5.76 -9.19
CA ALA A 55 -13.31 4.93 -8.97
C ALA A 55 -12.97 3.45 -8.78
N VAL A 56 -12.05 2.91 -9.58
CA VAL A 56 -11.60 1.52 -9.46
C VAL A 56 -10.87 1.29 -8.14
N ILE A 57 -9.98 2.20 -7.73
CA ILE A 57 -9.28 2.10 -6.44
C ILE A 57 -10.28 2.17 -5.28
N PHE A 58 -11.31 3.01 -5.38
CA PHE A 58 -12.36 3.06 -4.37
C PHE A 58 -13.08 1.71 -4.21
N VAL A 59 -13.45 1.06 -5.31
CA VAL A 59 -14.08 -0.27 -5.27
C VAL A 59 -13.11 -1.31 -4.69
N LEU A 60 -11.85 -1.30 -5.13
CA LEU A 60 -10.84 -2.25 -4.65
C LEU A 60 -10.55 -2.09 -3.15
N ASP A 61 -10.39 -0.86 -2.64
CA ASP A 61 -10.20 -0.58 -1.21
C ASP A 61 -11.42 -1.03 -0.40
N THR A 62 -12.63 -0.80 -0.92
CA THR A 62 -13.87 -1.24 -0.25
C THR A 62 -13.93 -2.77 -0.14
N LEU A 63 -13.58 -3.47 -1.23
CA LEU A 63 -13.55 -4.93 -1.26
C LEU A 63 -12.46 -5.49 -0.34
N GLU A 64 -11.26 -4.90 -0.35
CA GLU A 64 -10.15 -5.30 0.52
C GLU A 64 -10.53 -5.16 2.00
N LEU A 65 -11.12 -4.01 2.40
CA LEU A 65 -11.55 -3.79 3.77
C LEU A 65 -12.69 -4.73 4.18
N SER A 66 -13.68 -4.95 3.29
CA SER A 66 -14.82 -5.84 3.56
C SER A 66 -14.39 -7.29 3.75
N VAL A 67 -13.49 -7.77 2.88
CA VAL A 67 -12.93 -9.12 2.98
C VAL A 67 -12.04 -9.27 4.20
N SER A 68 -11.30 -8.22 4.57
CA SER A 68 -10.52 -8.17 5.82
C SER A 68 -11.41 -8.25 7.06
N ALA A 69 -12.53 -7.53 7.07
CA ALA A 69 -13.49 -7.55 8.17
C ALA A 69 -14.15 -8.91 8.33
N HIS A 70 -14.51 -9.54 7.20
CA HIS A 70 -15.01 -10.92 7.20
C HIS A 70 -13.94 -11.90 7.72
N ALA A 71 -12.71 -11.81 7.23
CA ALA A 71 -11.62 -12.68 7.70
C ALA A 71 -11.38 -12.55 9.21
N LEU A 72 -11.41 -11.32 9.74
CA LEU A 72 -11.23 -11.07 11.17
C LEU A 72 -12.43 -11.55 11.99
N TYR A 73 -13.65 -11.35 11.52
CA TYR A 73 -14.88 -11.83 12.18
C TYR A 73 -14.81 -13.34 12.40
N PHE A 74 -14.51 -14.10 11.34
CA PHE A 74 -14.39 -15.56 11.42
C PHE A 74 -13.23 -15.98 12.32
N LEU A 75 -12.08 -15.32 12.20
CA LEU A 75 -10.92 -15.59 13.04
C LEU A 75 -11.19 -15.32 14.54
N LEU A 76 -11.97 -14.30 14.88
CA LEU A 76 -12.32 -14.01 16.29
C LEU A 76 -13.45 -14.90 16.82
N ILE A 77 -14.44 -15.21 16.01
CA ILE A 77 -15.67 -15.88 16.47
C ILE A 77 -15.54 -17.39 16.44
N GLU A 78 -14.99 -17.99 15.39
CA GLU A 78 -14.81 -19.44 15.35
C GLU A 78 -13.77 -19.90 16.39
N THR A 79 -12.68 -19.14 16.55
CA THR A 79 -11.70 -19.39 17.61
C THR A 79 -12.31 -19.27 19.01
N ARG A 80 -13.28 -18.37 19.22
CA ARG A 80 -13.93 -18.16 20.52
C ARG A 80 -15.05 -19.15 20.81
N ILE A 81 -15.79 -19.60 19.81
CA ILE A 81 -16.90 -20.57 19.96
C ILE A 81 -16.36 -21.98 20.21
N VAL A 82 -15.24 -22.37 19.58
CA VAL A 82 -14.55 -23.66 19.84
C VAL A 82 -13.54 -23.51 20.98
N GLY A 83 -13.95 -22.82 22.04
CA GLY A 83 -13.11 -22.28 23.12
C GLY A 83 -12.46 -23.29 24.05
N ASN A 84 -12.05 -24.48 23.59
CA ASN A 84 -11.23 -25.39 24.39
C ASN A 84 -10.36 -26.40 23.61
N LEU A 85 -10.38 -26.43 22.26
CA LEU A 85 -9.77 -27.56 21.52
C LEU A 85 -8.95 -27.21 20.25
N LEU A 86 -9.07 -26.02 19.66
CA LEU A 86 -8.36 -25.70 18.42
C LEU A 86 -7.19 -24.74 18.67
N THR A 87 -5.97 -25.27 18.61
CA THR A 87 -4.77 -24.47 18.38
C THR A 87 -4.84 -23.84 16.98
N LEU A 88 -4.23 -22.65 16.80
CA LEU A 88 -4.17 -21.95 15.50
C LEU A 88 -3.73 -22.87 14.34
N ASP A 89 -2.97 -23.92 14.64
CA ASP A 89 -2.49 -24.92 13.68
C ASP A 89 -3.60 -25.71 12.97
N GLN A 90 -4.76 -25.91 13.61
CA GLN A 90 -5.87 -26.68 13.02
C GLN A 90 -6.90 -25.79 12.29
N PHE A 91 -6.63 -24.49 12.19
CA PHE A 91 -7.55 -23.55 11.56
C PHE A 91 -7.43 -23.61 10.04
N HIS A 92 -8.53 -23.93 9.36
CA HIS A 92 -8.57 -23.90 7.89
C HIS A 92 -8.43 -22.47 7.38
N MET A 93 -7.60 -22.30 6.34
CA MET A 93 -7.36 -20.99 5.77
C MET A 93 -8.61 -20.48 5.03
N ILE A 94 -9.24 -19.44 5.58
CA ILE A 94 -10.48 -18.86 5.05
C ILE A 94 -10.23 -18.28 3.65
N TRP A 95 -11.17 -18.52 2.74
CA TRP A 95 -11.18 -17.97 1.37
C TRP A 95 -10.98 -16.44 1.32
N SER A 96 -11.47 -15.72 2.33
CA SER A 96 -11.30 -14.27 2.49
C SER A 96 -9.82 -13.87 2.61
N CYS A 97 -9.00 -14.63 3.33
CA CYS A 97 -7.56 -14.34 3.44
C CYS A 97 -6.88 -14.44 2.07
N LYS A 98 -7.25 -15.47 1.29
CA LYS A 98 -6.73 -15.70 -0.07
C LYS A 98 -7.16 -14.59 -1.03
N LEU A 99 -8.42 -14.16 -1.00
CA LEU A 99 -8.91 -13.06 -1.83
C LEU A 99 -8.27 -11.71 -1.48
N ARG A 100 -7.96 -11.47 -0.20
CA ARG A 100 -7.29 -10.23 0.22
C ARG A 100 -5.95 -10.05 -0.49
N ALA A 101 -5.16 -11.12 -0.62
CA ALA A 101 -3.89 -11.06 -1.33
C ALA A 101 -4.06 -10.71 -2.83
N VAL A 102 -5.15 -11.17 -3.45
CA VAL A 102 -5.49 -10.82 -4.84
C VAL A 102 -5.80 -9.33 -4.95
N PHE A 103 -6.71 -8.80 -4.12
CA PHE A 103 -7.05 -7.37 -4.14
C PHE A 103 -5.85 -6.49 -3.81
N GLY A 104 -5.05 -6.85 -2.80
CA GLY A 104 -3.83 -6.12 -2.46
C GLY A 104 -2.82 -6.08 -3.62
N THR A 105 -2.70 -7.17 -4.40
CA THR A 105 -1.83 -7.21 -5.57
C THR A 105 -2.35 -6.31 -6.69
N LEU A 106 -3.67 -6.31 -6.94
CA LEU A 106 -4.30 -5.43 -7.93
C LEU A 106 -4.11 -3.94 -7.58
N ILE A 107 -4.34 -3.57 -6.32
CA ILE A 107 -4.13 -2.19 -5.84
C ILE A 107 -2.66 -1.79 -6.07
N LYS A 108 -1.70 -2.64 -5.71
CA LYS A 108 -0.28 -2.39 -5.93
C LYS A 108 0.06 -2.16 -7.41
N VAL A 109 -0.46 -3.00 -8.31
CA VAL A 109 -0.24 -2.86 -9.76
C VAL A 109 -0.77 -1.51 -10.26
N MET A 110 -1.96 -1.11 -9.82
CA MET A 110 -2.53 0.19 -10.22
C MET A 110 -1.71 1.36 -9.71
N VAL A 111 -1.29 1.33 -8.44
CA VAL A 111 -0.45 2.38 -7.83
C VAL A 111 0.88 2.50 -8.57
N GLN A 112 1.56 1.37 -8.82
CA GLN A 112 2.82 1.34 -9.57
C GLN A 112 2.65 1.88 -11.00
N THR A 113 1.56 1.53 -11.68
CA THR A 113 1.24 2.04 -13.02
C THR A 113 1.09 3.56 -13.00
N ILE A 114 0.38 4.13 -12.01
CA ILE A 114 0.22 5.59 -11.91
C ILE A 114 1.55 6.29 -11.61
N TYR A 115 2.40 5.70 -10.77
CA TYR A 115 3.75 6.23 -10.52
C TYR A 115 4.63 6.19 -11.76
N ALA A 116 4.62 5.09 -12.52
CA ALA A 116 5.32 5.00 -13.79
C ALA A 116 4.83 6.06 -14.79
N LEU A 117 3.52 6.25 -14.93
CA LEU A 117 2.94 7.26 -15.83
C LEU A 117 3.35 8.68 -15.43
N ARG A 118 3.37 8.99 -14.14
CA ARG A 118 3.82 10.30 -13.65
C ARG A 118 5.29 10.53 -13.94
N LEU A 119 6.13 9.52 -13.70
CA LEU A 119 7.55 9.60 -13.98
C LEU A 119 7.83 9.72 -15.48
N TRP A 120 7.02 9.07 -16.33
CA TRP A 120 7.10 9.22 -17.78
C TRP A 120 6.75 10.63 -18.26
N LYS A 121 5.80 11.32 -17.62
CA LYS A 121 5.52 12.74 -17.91
C LYS A 121 6.68 13.65 -17.51
N VAL A 122 7.36 13.33 -16.39
CA VAL A 122 8.55 14.07 -15.92
C VAL A 122 9.77 13.85 -16.83
N ARG A 123 9.79 12.73 -17.58
CA ARG A 123 10.85 12.30 -18.50
C ARG A 123 11.34 13.41 -19.44
N GLN A 124 10.44 14.30 -19.87
CA GLN A 124 10.76 15.40 -20.79
C GLN A 124 11.79 16.39 -20.25
N TYR A 125 12.04 16.42 -18.93
CA TYR A 125 12.93 17.40 -18.29
C TYR A 125 14.25 16.81 -17.76
N LEU A 126 14.51 15.51 -17.97
CA LEU A 126 15.72 14.83 -17.50
C LEU A 126 16.49 14.16 -18.63
N TYR A 127 17.83 14.22 -18.58
CA TYR A 127 18.71 13.45 -19.49
C TYR A 127 18.82 11.97 -19.07
N LEU A 128 18.68 11.68 -17.77
CA LEU A 128 18.65 10.32 -17.20
C LEU A 128 17.41 9.50 -17.63
N SER A 129 16.49 10.16 -18.34
CA SER A 129 15.14 9.70 -18.65
C SER A 129 15.09 8.65 -19.78
N ARG A 130 16.18 8.51 -20.54
CA ARG A 130 16.30 7.51 -21.61
C ARG A 130 16.65 6.12 -21.08
N VAL A 131 17.39 6.07 -19.97
CA VAL A 131 17.89 4.83 -19.33
C VAL A 131 16.91 4.33 -18.26
N LEU A 132 16.24 5.25 -17.58
CA LEU A 132 15.37 4.95 -16.45
C LEU A 132 14.20 3.96 -16.74
N PRO A 133 13.48 4.03 -17.88
CA PRO A 133 12.42 3.06 -18.19
C PRO A 133 12.95 1.63 -18.38
N TRP A 134 14.20 1.48 -18.86
CA TRP A 134 14.83 0.18 -19.06
C TRP A 134 15.07 -0.56 -17.73
N PHE A 135 15.20 0.16 -16.62
CA PHE A 135 15.33 -0.45 -15.29
C PHE A 135 13.99 -0.59 -14.59
N LEU A 136 13.12 0.41 -14.68
CA LEU A 136 11.84 0.41 -13.97
C LEU A 136 10.83 -0.61 -14.48
N VAL A 137 10.68 -0.73 -15.80
CA VAL A 137 9.67 -1.62 -16.38
C VAL A 137 9.97 -3.08 -16.03
N PRO A 138 11.20 -3.61 -16.20
CA PRO A 138 11.51 -4.97 -15.77
C PRO A 138 11.31 -5.18 -14.27
N MET A 139 11.71 -4.24 -13.41
CA MET A 139 11.51 -4.39 -11.96
C MET A 139 10.03 -4.41 -11.57
N MET A 140 9.18 -3.62 -12.24
CA MET A 140 7.74 -3.68 -12.06
C MET A 140 7.17 -5.04 -12.49
N VAL A 141 7.57 -5.55 -13.67
CA VAL A 141 7.15 -6.87 -14.15
C VAL A 141 7.58 -7.98 -13.18
N CYS A 142 8.82 -7.94 -12.69
CA CYS A 142 9.31 -8.88 -11.68
C CYS A 142 8.48 -8.79 -10.39
N ASN A 143 8.10 -7.59 -9.95
CA ASN A 143 7.29 -7.41 -8.75
C ASN A 143 5.87 -7.98 -8.92
N VAL A 144 5.27 -7.83 -10.11
CA VAL A 144 3.98 -8.49 -10.43
C VAL A 144 4.13 -10.00 -10.42
N GLY A 145 5.20 -10.54 -11.02
CA GLY A 145 5.52 -11.97 -10.97
C GLY A 145 5.66 -12.51 -9.55
N ALA A 146 6.37 -11.79 -8.68
CA ALA A 146 6.51 -12.14 -7.28
C ALA A 146 5.16 -12.08 -6.51
N GLY A 147 4.29 -11.13 -6.87
CA GLY A 147 2.93 -11.06 -6.34
C GLY A 147 2.07 -12.27 -6.76
N ILE A 148 2.14 -12.68 -8.03
CA ILE A 148 1.46 -13.88 -8.53
C ILE A 148 2.00 -15.14 -7.83
N TYR A 149 3.32 -15.22 -7.64
CA TYR A 149 3.96 -16.32 -6.92
C TYR A 149 3.46 -16.42 -5.47
N LEU A 150 3.32 -15.29 -4.77
CA LEU A 150 2.71 -15.26 -3.44
C LEU A 150 1.25 -15.72 -3.44
N ILE A 151 0.46 -15.28 -4.42
CA ILE A 151 -0.94 -15.73 -4.54
C ILE A 151 -0.97 -17.26 -4.73
N TYR A 152 -0.13 -17.80 -5.61
CA TYR A 152 -0.06 -19.25 -5.81
C TYR A 152 0.26 -20.01 -4.52
N GLY A 153 1.26 -19.55 -3.74
CA GLY A 153 1.61 -20.15 -2.46
C GLY A 153 0.46 -20.10 -1.44
N LEU A 154 -0.21 -18.94 -1.32
CA LEU A 154 -1.37 -18.78 -0.43
C LEU A 154 -2.55 -19.68 -0.83
N TYR A 155 -2.77 -19.91 -2.13
CA TYR A 155 -3.84 -20.79 -2.58
C TYR A 155 -3.51 -22.28 -2.37
N SER A 156 -2.23 -22.65 -2.42
CA SER A 156 -1.73 -24.01 -2.19
C SER A 156 -1.85 -24.43 -0.72
N ILE A 157 -1.91 -23.48 0.21
CA ILE A 157 -2.09 -23.75 1.64
C ILE A 157 -3.56 -24.01 1.98
N SER A 158 -3.80 -25.03 2.80
CA SER A 158 -5.13 -25.34 3.38
C SER A 158 -5.27 -25.01 4.86
N MET A 159 -4.16 -25.00 5.62
CA MET A 159 -4.16 -24.78 7.07
C MET A 159 -3.30 -23.59 7.46
N PHE A 160 -3.66 -22.89 8.53
CA PHE A 160 -2.89 -21.76 9.02
C PHE A 160 -1.49 -22.17 9.53
N SER A 161 -1.31 -23.42 10.00
CA SER A 161 0.00 -24.00 10.34
C SER A 161 1.00 -23.98 9.19
N ASP A 162 0.52 -23.99 7.95
CA ASP A 162 1.39 -24.06 6.77
C ASP A 162 1.85 -22.66 6.34
N LEU A 163 1.44 -21.59 7.03
CA LEU A 163 1.88 -20.22 6.72
C LEU A 163 3.41 -20.04 6.69
N PRO A 164 4.25 -20.73 7.48
CA PRO A 164 5.70 -20.69 7.32
C PRO A 164 6.19 -21.24 5.97
N THR A 165 5.39 -22.08 5.28
CA THR A 165 5.76 -22.62 3.96
C THR A 165 5.78 -21.55 2.87
N ILE A 166 4.99 -20.48 3.00
CA ILE A 166 5.02 -19.32 2.07
C ILE A 166 6.15 -18.33 2.36
N LYS A 167 7.10 -18.68 3.22
CA LYS A 167 8.22 -17.79 3.57
C LYS A 167 9.03 -17.37 2.34
N ASN A 168 9.23 -18.29 1.39
CA ASN A 168 10.01 -18.01 0.18
C ASN A 168 9.29 -17.00 -0.71
N GLU A 169 7.97 -17.10 -0.79
CA GLU A 169 7.08 -16.22 -1.52
C GLU A 169 7.07 -14.81 -0.91
N MET A 170 7.03 -14.71 0.43
CA MET A 170 7.13 -13.42 1.13
C MET A 170 8.51 -12.77 0.94
N ILE A 171 9.58 -13.56 1.00
CA ILE A 171 10.96 -13.10 0.73
C ILE A 171 11.15 -12.75 -0.75
N ALA A 172 10.38 -13.33 -1.67
CA ALA A 172 10.40 -12.92 -3.07
C ALA A 172 9.72 -11.55 -3.27
N VAL A 173 8.51 -11.36 -2.74
CA VAL A 173 7.67 -10.17 -3.06
C VAL A 173 8.07 -8.91 -2.30
N ILE A 174 8.48 -9.01 -1.04
CA ILE A 174 8.71 -7.83 -0.19
C ILE A 174 9.97 -7.07 -0.62
N PRO A 175 11.13 -7.72 -0.83
CA PRO A 175 12.33 -7.06 -1.33
C PRO A 175 12.16 -6.51 -2.74
N THR A 176 11.46 -7.21 -3.64
CA THR A 176 11.20 -6.68 -5.00
C THR A 176 10.33 -5.44 -4.95
N SER A 177 9.28 -5.43 -4.11
CA SER A 177 8.43 -4.26 -3.91
C SER A 177 9.23 -3.09 -3.32
N THR A 178 10.06 -3.38 -2.34
CA THR A 178 10.93 -2.39 -1.67
C THR A 178 11.95 -1.80 -2.65
N ALA A 179 12.56 -2.62 -3.51
CA ALA A 179 13.51 -2.18 -4.51
C ALA A 179 12.86 -1.24 -5.55
N VAL A 180 11.62 -1.53 -5.97
CA VAL A 180 10.86 -0.63 -6.85
C VAL A 180 10.58 0.70 -6.16
N ASP A 181 10.11 0.68 -4.92
CA ASP A 181 9.84 1.90 -4.15
C ASP A 181 11.11 2.75 -3.98
N PHE A 182 12.25 2.14 -3.63
CA PHE A 182 13.54 2.85 -3.52
C PHE A 182 14.04 3.39 -4.86
N LEU A 183 13.88 2.65 -5.97
CA LEU A 183 14.29 3.14 -7.28
C LEU A 183 13.48 4.38 -7.68
N ILE A 184 12.15 4.35 -7.45
CA ILE A 184 11.28 5.52 -7.65
C ILE A 184 11.71 6.66 -6.72
N LEU A 185 11.98 6.36 -5.46
CA LEU A 185 12.41 7.34 -4.45
C LEU A 185 13.72 8.05 -4.84
N ILE A 186 14.77 7.29 -5.16
CA ILE A 186 16.09 7.82 -5.53
C ILE A 186 15.96 8.68 -6.78
N THR A 187 15.20 8.22 -7.77
CA THR A 187 14.96 8.96 -9.01
C THR A 187 14.26 10.29 -8.72
N MET A 188 13.19 10.28 -7.93
CA MET A 188 12.45 11.49 -7.57
C MET A 188 13.29 12.43 -6.71
N CYS A 189 14.13 11.91 -5.81
CA CYS A 189 15.03 12.70 -4.97
C CYS A 189 16.11 13.39 -5.82
N HIS A 190 16.71 12.66 -6.75
CA HIS A 190 17.69 13.21 -7.69
C HIS A 190 17.08 14.31 -8.55
N TYR A 191 15.87 14.09 -9.08
CA TYR A 191 15.14 15.13 -9.80
C TYR A 191 14.85 16.34 -8.91
N LEU A 192 14.37 16.13 -7.69
CA LEU A 192 14.04 17.20 -6.76
C LEU A 192 15.27 18.07 -6.46
N ASN A 193 16.44 17.44 -6.29
CA ASN A 193 17.68 18.15 -6.02
C ASN A 193 18.13 18.98 -7.23
N ARG A 194 18.10 18.40 -8.44
CA ARG A 194 18.46 19.10 -9.67
C ARG A 194 17.45 20.19 -10.04
N SER A 195 16.16 19.93 -9.88
CA SER A 195 15.12 20.92 -10.12
C SER A 195 15.19 22.05 -9.11
N ARG A 196 15.51 21.82 -7.83
CA ARG A 196 15.78 22.93 -6.89
C ARG A 196 16.93 23.83 -7.35
N ALA A 197 17.99 23.26 -7.92
CA ALA A 197 19.09 24.03 -8.49
C ALA A 197 18.69 24.82 -9.76
N ALA A 198 17.68 24.36 -10.50
CA ALA A 198 17.20 24.99 -11.74
C ALA A 198 15.92 25.84 -11.60
N SER A 199 15.14 25.64 -10.53
CA SER A 199 13.76 26.13 -10.32
C SER A 199 13.71 27.57 -9.79
N MET A 200 14.80 28.33 -9.84
CA MET A 200 14.79 29.74 -9.47
C MET A 200 13.94 30.60 -10.43
N PHE A 201 13.41 30.04 -11.54
CA PHE A 201 12.83 30.82 -12.64
C PHE A 201 11.48 30.35 -13.24
N SER A 202 10.77 29.34 -12.69
CA SER A 202 9.47 28.92 -13.28
C SER A 202 8.44 28.42 -12.26
N GLY A 203 7.22 28.96 -12.31
CA GLY A 203 6.12 28.53 -11.46
C GLY A 203 5.67 27.07 -11.67
N THR A 204 5.74 26.58 -12.91
CA THR A 204 5.31 25.22 -13.28
C THR A 204 6.21 24.14 -12.67
N SER A 205 7.51 24.42 -12.46
CA SER A 205 8.42 23.47 -11.79
C SER A 205 8.12 23.34 -10.29
N SER A 206 7.66 24.40 -9.63
CA SER A 206 7.36 24.38 -8.19
C SER A 206 6.21 23.44 -7.82
N MET A 207 5.12 23.44 -8.60
CA MET A 207 4.00 22.51 -8.41
C MET A 207 4.44 21.05 -8.57
N LEU A 208 5.24 20.77 -9.59
CA LEU A 208 5.73 19.43 -9.89
C LEU A 208 6.68 18.93 -8.80
N VAL A 209 7.56 19.79 -8.28
CA VAL A 209 8.43 19.53 -7.11
C VAL A 209 7.62 19.20 -5.86
N ALA A 210 6.53 19.92 -5.57
CA ALA A 210 5.69 19.64 -4.41
C ALA A 210 4.95 18.30 -4.53
N LEU A 211 4.43 17.96 -5.71
CA LEU A 211 3.83 16.66 -5.98
C LEU A 211 4.85 15.52 -5.80
N MET A 212 6.09 15.72 -6.22
CA MET A 212 7.15 14.73 -6.03
C MET A 212 7.52 14.52 -4.57
N ARG A 213 7.52 15.56 -3.74
CA ARG A 213 7.72 15.39 -2.29
C ARG A 213 6.67 14.49 -1.66
N LEU A 214 5.41 14.62 -2.08
CA LEU A 214 4.34 13.73 -1.61
C LEU A 214 4.57 12.28 -2.08
N ILE A 215 5.00 12.07 -3.32
CA ILE A 215 5.40 10.74 -3.83
C ILE A 215 6.52 10.18 -2.95
N LEU A 216 7.56 10.96 -2.67
CA LEU A 216 8.70 10.55 -1.85
C LEU A 216 8.28 10.10 -0.45
N ILE A 217 7.47 10.91 0.23
CA ILE A 217 6.99 10.60 1.59
C ILE A 217 6.17 9.32 1.55
N SER A 218 5.27 9.17 0.57
CA SER A 218 4.46 7.97 0.43
C SER A 218 5.30 6.71 0.18
N GLY A 219 6.29 6.76 -0.71
CA GLY A 219 7.17 5.64 -1.04
C GLY A 219 8.06 5.20 0.14
N LEU A 220 8.49 6.16 0.97
CA LEU A 220 9.22 5.87 2.22
C LEU A 220 8.31 5.14 3.22
N VAL A 221 7.11 5.67 3.46
CA VAL A 221 6.16 5.07 4.39
C VAL A 221 5.82 3.64 3.95
N THR A 222 5.57 3.43 2.66
CA THR A 222 5.22 2.11 2.14
C THR A 222 6.37 1.12 2.23
N SER A 223 7.59 1.54 1.92
CA SER A 223 8.80 0.74 2.09
C SER A 223 9.01 0.31 3.55
N VAL A 224 8.85 1.25 4.49
CA VAL A 224 8.96 0.96 5.92
C VAL A 224 7.91 -0.04 6.37
N CYS A 225 6.63 0.14 5.98
CA CYS A 225 5.57 -0.80 6.32
C CYS A 225 5.79 -2.20 5.72
N LEU A 226 6.27 -2.30 4.48
CA LEU A 226 6.60 -3.57 3.82
C LEU A 226 7.69 -4.33 4.58
N ASN A 227 8.79 -3.66 4.91
CA ASN A 227 9.91 -4.28 5.65
C ASN A 227 9.51 -4.62 7.09
N ALA A 228 8.77 -3.75 7.77
CA ALA A 228 8.25 -4.03 9.11
C ALA A 228 7.37 -5.29 9.13
N THR A 229 6.58 -5.52 8.08
CA THR A 229 5.79 -6.75 7.95
C THR A 229 6.66 -7.98 7.77
N LEU A 230 7.70 -7.91 6.92
CA LEU A 230 8.62 -9.04 6.74
C LEU A 230 9.37 -9.36 8.04
N ILE A 231 9.88 -8.34 8.72
CA ILE A 231 10.62 -8.51 9.97
C ILE A 231 9.72 -9.13 11.04
N THR A 232 8.50 -8.60 11.22
CA THR A 232 7.56 -9.16 12.20
C THR A 232 7.07 -10.56 11.82
N PHE A 233 6.92 -10.87 10.54
CA PHE A 233 6.62 -12.22 10.07
C PHE A 233 7.74 -13.22 10.37
N LEU A 234 9.00 -12.81 10.18
CA LEU A 234 10.16 -13.69 10.42
C LEU A 234 10.50 -13.88 11.91
N LEU A 235 10.32 -12.84 12.72
CA LEU A 235 10.69 -12.87 14.15
C LEU A 235 9.58 -13.42 15.04
N SER A 236 8.31 -13.09 14.74
CA SER A 236 7.16 -13.40 15.59
C SER A 236 5.93 -13.77 14.77
N PRO A 237 5.93 -14.90 14.03
CA PRO A 237 4.79 -15.31 13.22
C PRO A 237 3.51 -15.53 14.05
N ASN A 238 3.67 -16.00 15.30
CA ASN A 238 2.57 -16.41 16.18
C ASN A 238 1.82 -15.24 16.85
N THR A 239 2.35 -14.02 16.83
CA THR A 239 1.70 -12.85 17.45
C THR A 239 0.81 -12.07 16.47
N LEU A 240 0.74 -12.50 15.20
CA LEU A 240 -0.05 -11.89 14.11
C LEU A 240 0.16 -10.38 13.94
N THR A 241 1.26 -9.84 14.48
CA THR A 241 1.55 -8.40 14.45
C THR A 241 1.84 -7.95 13.01
N TRP A 242 2.40 -8.85 12.20
CA TRP A 242 2.59 -8.66 10.77
C TRP A 242 1.25 -8.46 10.03
N VAL A 243 0.17 -9.12 10.46
CA VAL A 243 -1.18 -8.96 9.87
C VAL A 243 -1.69 -7.55 10.11
N ALA A 244 -1.51 -7.02 11.32
CA ALA A 244 -1.96 -5.67 11.67
C ALA A 244 -1.33 -4.60 10.77
N ILE A 245 -0.03 -4.71 10.55
CA ILE A 245 0.72 -3.79 9.68
C ILE A 245 0.28 -3.99 8.22
N ASP A 246 0.07 -5.22 7.79
CA ASP A 246 -0.31 -5.52 6.41
C ASP A 246 -1.75 -5.06 6.07
N LEU A 247 -2.67 -5.06 7.03
CA LEU A 247 -4.02 -4.50 6.88
C LEU A 247 -4.00 -3.00 6.62
N MET A 248 -3.09 -2.26 7.24
CA MET A 248 -3.02 -0.80 7.07
C MET A 248 -2.49 -0.38 5.69
N LYS A 249 -1.73 -1.23 5.00
CA LYS A 249 -1.00 -0.87 3.78
C LYS A 249 -1.89 -0.36 2.65
N PRO A 250 -2.97 -1.06 2.23
CA PRO A 250 -3.79 -0.62 1.10
C PRO A 250 -4.37 0.77 1.34
N GLY A 251 -4.91 1.00 2.54
CA GLY A 251 -5.43 2.31 2.94
C GLY A 251 -4.37 3.41 2.87
N LEU A 252 -3.13 3.15 3.30
CA LEU A 252 -2.03 4.12 3.17
C LEU A 252 -1.69 4.43 1.70
N TYR A 253 -1.59 3.41 0.84
CA TYR A 253 -1.31 3.59 -0.58
C TYR A 253 -2.36 4.47 -1.25
N SER A 254 -3.63 4.14 -1.05
CA SER A 254 -4.77 4.84 -1.66
C SER A 254 -4.91 6.27 -1.15
N ASN A 255 -4.73 6.50 0.16
CA ASN A 255 -4.74 7.85 0.74
C ASN A 255 -3.59 8.73 0.21
N CYS A 256 -2.36 8.20 0.16
CA CYS A 256 -1.24 8.95 -0.38
C CYS A 256 -1.48 9.32 -1.84
N LEU A 257 -1.95 8.37 -2.65
CA LEU A 257 -2.25 8.61 -4.06
C LEU A 257 -3.28 9.72 -4.27
N LEU A 258 -4.35 9.70 -3.48
CA LEU A 258 -5.44 10.66 -3.59
C LEU A 258 -5.06 12.04 -3.06
N ALA A 259 -4.32 12.09 -1.95
CA ALA A 259 -3.71 13.33 -1.46
C ALA A 259 -2.84 14.00 -2.54
N MET A 260 -2.07 13.21 -3.29
CA MET A 260 -1.29 13.70 -4.41
C MET A 260 -2.13 14.20 -5.59
N LEU A 261 -3.28 13.58 -5.87
CA LEU A 261 -4.18 14.05 -6.91
C LEU A 261 -4.89 15.35 -6.51
N ASN A 262 -5.30 15.44 -5.24
CA ASN A 262 -6.02 16.58 -4.67
C ASN A 262 -5.13 17.82 -4.50
N ALA A 263 -3.86 17.64 -4.14
CA ALA A 263 -2.91 18.74 -3.97
C ALA A 263 -2.70 19.59 -5.24
N ARG A 264 -3.02 19.09 -6.43
CA ARG A 264 -2.74 19.76 -7.71
C ARG A 264 -3.33 21.18 -7.80
N LYS A 265 -4.58 21.38 -7.39
CA LYS A 265 -5.27 22.67 -7.50
C LYS A 265 -4.76 23.69 -6.49
N GLU A 266 -4.55 23.27 -5.24
CA GLU A 266 -4.00 24.16 -4.20
C GLU A 266 -2.56 24.58 -4.52
N LEU A 267 -1.75 23.66 -5.06
CA LEU A 267 -0.41 23.99 -5.55
C LEU A 267 -0.45 24.94 -6.74
N ARG A 268 -1.40 24.76 -7.67
CA ARG A 268 -1.59 25.68 -8.81
C ARG A 268 -1.96 27.09 -8.35
N LYS A 269 -2.85 27.22 -7.36
CA LYS A 269 -3.21 28.52 -6.78
C LYS A 269 -2.00 29.21 -6.11
N LYS A 270 -1.22 28.47 -5.33
CA LYS A 270 0.00 29.01 -4.67
C LYS A 270 1.04 29.51 -5.67
N VAL A 271 1.17 28.84 -6.82
CA VAL A 271 2.06 29.25 -7.91
C VAL A 271 1.53 30.50 -8.63
N GLN A 272 0.22 30.60 -8.84
CA GLN A 272 -0.38 31.76 -9.52
C GLN A 272 -0.50 32.99 -8.62
N GLY A 273 -0.60 32.81 -7.29
CA GLY A 273 -0.70 33.88 -6.31
C GLY A 273 0.63 34.36 -5.73
N SER A 274 1.78 33.92 -6.27
CA SER A 274 3.08 34.47 -5.83
C SER A 274 3.33 35.82 -6.52
N PRO A 275 3.50 36.93 -5.78
CA PRO A 275 3.68 38.28 -6.34
C PRO A 275 5.02 38.51 -7.05
N PHE A 276 5.76 37.45 -7.38
CA PHE A 276 7.08 37.49 -8.04
C PHE A 276 7.01 37.35 -9.56
N LEU A 277 5.80 37.37 -10.16
CA LEU A 277 5.61 37.28 -11.61
C LEU A 277 5.01 38.56 -12.23
N ASP A 278 4.93 39.65 -11.46
CA ASP A 278 4.51 40.98 -11.94
C ASP A 278 5.72 41.94 -12.10
N ILE A 279 6.82 41.47 -12.70
CA ILE A 279 7.93 42.31 -13.21
C ILE A 279 8.40 41.77 -14.55
#